data_AF-A0A9X6X6J2-F1
#
_entry.id   AF-A0A9X6X6J2-F1
#
_cell.length_a   1.000
_cell.length_b   1.000
_cell.length_c   1.000
_cell.angle_alpha   90.00
_cell.angle_beta   90.00
_cell.angle_gamma   90.00
#
_symmetry.space_group_name_H-M   'P 1'
#
loop_
_entity.id
_entity.type
_entity.pdbx_description
1 polymer ?
#
loop_
_entity_poly.entity_id
_entity_poly.type
_entity_poly.pdbx_seq_one_letter_code
_entity_poly.pdbx_strand_id
1 'polypeptide(L)'
;MKNVSIYHTIKVNEDFNTAANQLFELIKARQLREPNKERHLYLDIEGERGSTDRDMLELQSRFIPEMIVPYVTEIHMPLGNIKNKHQDNNLPESLTITEV
;
A
#
# COMPACT_ATOMS: atom_id res chain seq x y z
N MET A 1 2.51 4.21 -22.90
CA MET A 1 1.87 5.07 -21.89
C MET A 1 2.76 5.10 -20.65
N LYS A 2 2.84 6.22 -19.93
CA LYS A 2 3.59 6.29 -18.67
C LYS A 2 2.73 5.73 -17.54
N ASN A 3 3.30 4.83 -16.74
CA ASN A 3 2.71 4.35 -15.49
C ASN A 3 2.69 5.47 -14.43
N VAL A 4 2.01 5.21 -13.32
CA VAL A 4 1.92 6.12 -12.18
C VAL A 4 2.76 5.57 -11.06
N SER A 5 3.80 6.29 -10.67
CA SER A 5 4.59 5.95 -9.48
C SER A 5 4.00 6.64 -8.25
N ILE A 6 3.76 5.86 -7.20
CA ILE A 6 3.28 6.30 -5.90
C ILE A 6 4.42 6.07 -4.92
N TYR A 7 4.93 7.14 -4.32
CA TYR A 7 5.95 7.05 -3.27
C TYR A 7 5.30 7.39 -1.93
N HIS A 8 5.53 6.57 -0.92
CA HIS A 8 5.04 6.80 0.42
C HIS A 8 6.05 6.32 1.46
N THR A 9 6.19 7.08 2.53
CA THR A 9 7.06 6.77 3.64
C THR A 9 6.23 6.79 4.91
N ILE A 10 6.11 5.63 5.57
CA ILE A 10 5.45 5.51 6.87
C ILE A 10 6.38 6.08 7.94
N LYS A 11 5.85 6.98 8.75
CA LYS A 11 6.58 7.72 9.80
C LYS A 11 6.70 6.90 11.08
N VAL A 12 7.71 7.24 11.88
CA VAL A 12 8.01 6.55 13.15
C VAL A 12 6.88 6.57 14.17
N ASN A 13 5.95 7.54 14.09
CA ASN A 13 4.82 7.71 14.99
C ASN A 13 3.50 7.13 14.44
N GLU A 14 3.53 6.52 13.26
CA GLU A 14 2.34 5.90 12.66
C GLU A 14 2.23 4.44 13.09
N ASP A 15 0.99 4.04 13.40
CA ASP A 15 0.58 2.69 13.73
C ASP A 15 0.04 1.96 12.49
N PHE A 16 -0.33 0.69 12.66
CA PHE A 16 -0.93 -0.11 11.60
C PHE A 16 -2.12 0.59 10.93
N ASN A 17 -3.09 1.05 11.72
CA ASN A 17 -4.35 1.61 11.23
C ASN A 17 -4.13 2.87 10.40
N THR A 18 -3.25 3.76 10.87
CA THR A 18 -2.90 5.00 10.18
C THR A 18 -2.24 4.69 8.85
N ALA A 19 -1.21 3.83 8.85
CA ALA A 19 -0.50 3.46 7.64
C ALA A 19 -1.40 2.74 6.61
N ALA A 20 -2.24 1.80 7.06
CA ALA A 20 -3.18 1.08 6.21
C ALA A 20 -4.17 2.02 5.50
N ASN A 21 -4.77 2.96 6.25
CA ASN A 21 -5.71 3.94 5.69
C ASN A 21 -5.02 4.89 4.70
N GLN A 22 -3.83 5.39 5.03
CA GLN A 22 -3.08 6.28 4.15
C GLN A 22 -2.73 5.61 2.81
N LEU A 23 -2.26 4.36 2.85
CA LEU A 23 -1.94 3.59 1.64
C LEU A 23 -3.17 3.41 0.77
N PHE A 24 -4.30 3.02 1.36
CA PHE A 24 -5.56 2.86 0.64
C PHE A 24 -6.02 4.16 -0.03
N GLU A 25 -6.05 5.26 0.72
CA GLU A 25 -6.48 6.57 0.20
C GLU A 25 -5.52 7.11 -0.87
N LEU A 26 -4.22 6.83 -0.77
CA LEU A 26 -3.25 7.19 -1.82
C LEU A 26 -3.55 6.50 -3.15
N ILE A 27 -3.84 5.21 -3.12
CA ILE A 27 -4.15 4.43 -4.33
C ILE A 27 -5.47 4.89 -4.92
N LYS A 28 -6.49 5.08 -4.09
CA LYS A 28 -7.81 5.60 -4.49
C LYS A 28 -7.69 6.98 -5.13
N ALA A 29 -6.97 7.90 -4.50
CA ALA A 29 -6.73 9.24 -5.04
C ALA A 29 -5.95 9.22 -6.37
N ARG A 30 -5.14 8.17 -6.61
CA ARG A 30 -4.44 8.00 -7.89
C ARG A 30 -5.34 7.42 -8.96
N GLN A 31 -6.19 6.44 -8.65
CA GLN A 31 -7.20 5.94 -9.59
C GLN A 31 -8.18 7.06 -10.02
N LEU A 32 -8.56 7.96 -9.12
CA LEU A 32 -9.44 9.09 -9.46
C LEU A 32 -8.77 10.11 -10.39
N ARG A 33 -7.49 10.42 -10.15
CA ARG A 33 -6.74 11.41 -10.97
C ARG A 33 -6.24 10.84 -12.29
N GLU A 34 -5.90 9.55 -12.30
CA GLU A 34 -5.30 8.87 -13.43
C GLU A 34 -5.97 7.51 -13.66
N PRO A 35 -7.21 7.50 -14.17
CA PRO A 35 -8.01 6.30 -14.26
C PRO A 35 -7.34 5.20 -15.07
N ASN A 36 -7.38 3.99 -14.52
CA ASN A 36 -6.96 2.73 -15.14
C ASN A 36 -5.48 2.67 -15.55
N LYS A 37 -4.67 3.66 -15.16
CA LYS A 37 -3.22 3.58 -15.36
C LYS A 37 -2.62 2.57 -14.38
N GLU A 38 -1.58 1.86 -14.84
CA GLU A 38 -0.77 1.00 -14.00
C GLU A 38 -0.14 1.79 -12.85
N ARG A 39 -0.25 1.26 -11.64
CA ARG A 39 0.26 1.88 -10.41
C ARG A 39 1.43 1.08 -9.87
N HIS A 40 2.56 1.75 -9.69
CA HIS A 40 3.75 1.20 -9.04
C HIS A 40 3.90 1.90 -7.70
N LEU A 41 3.79 1.15 -6.60
CA LEU A 41 3.92 1.67 -5.25
C LEU A 41 5.33 1.41 -4.71
N TYR A 42 5.97 2.46 -4.20
CA TYR A 42 7.26 2.41 -3.53
C TYR A 42 7.02 2.86 -2.09
N LEU A 43 7.17 1.91 -1.18
CA LEU A 43 6.92 2.08 0.24
C LEU A 43 8.25 2.05 0.99
N ASP A 44 8.49 3.07 1.80
CA ASP A 44 9.53 3.08 2.82
C ASP A 44 8.90 3.12 4.21
N ILE A 45 9.64 2.65 5.21
CA ILE A 45 9.24 2.71 6.62
C ILE A 45 10.41 3.35 7.37
N GLU A 46 10.15 4.44 8.09
CA GLU A 46 11.20 5.16 8.80
C GLU A 46 11.80 4.33 9.94
N GLY A 47 13.12 4.40 10.05
CA GLY A 47 13.90 3.70 11.07
C GLY A 47 14.00 2.20 10.83
N GLU A 48 14.44 1.47 11.85
CA GLU A 48 14.60 0.02 11.80
C GLU A 48 13.27 -0.73 12.03
N ARG A 49 12.14 0.00 12.10
CA ARG A 49 10.80 -0.53 12.40
C ARG A 49 10.29 -1.49 11.33
N GLY A 50 10.70 -1.30 10.06
CA GLY A 50 10.19 -2.12 8.95
C GLY A 50 10.33 -3.63 9.13
N SER A 51 11.32 -4.10 9.90
CA SER A 51 11.51 -5.53 10.19
C SER A 51 11.42 -5.89 11.67
N THR A 52 11.32 -4.91 12.56
CA THR A 52 11.36 -5.11 14.03
C THR A 52 10.05 -4.76 14.72
N ASP A 53 9.23 -3.91 14.10
CA ASP A 53 7.95 -3.47 14.63
C ASP A 53 6.84 -4.43 14.17
N ARG A 54 6.06 -4.94 15.12
CA ARG A 54 5.01 -5.92 14.86
C ARG A 54 3.94 -5.39 13.92
N ASP A 55 3.54 -4.13 14.07
CA ASP A 55 2.50 -3.52 13.24
C ASP A 55 3.01 -3.39 11.80
N MET A 56 4.27 -2.97 11.63
CA MET A 56 4.88 -2.83 10.31
C MET A 56 5.13 -4.18 9.63
N LEU A 57 5.46 -5.22 10.41
CA LEU A 57 5.55 -6.58 9.91
C LEU A 57 4.18 -7.10 9.47
N GLU A 58 3.13 -6.89 10.25
CA GLU A 58 1.76 -7.28 9.88
C GLU A 58 1.28 -6.53 8.64
N LEU A 59 1.54 -5.22 8.57
CA LEU A 59 1.22 -4.39 7.43
C LEU A 59 1.84 -4.95 6.14
N GLN A 60 3.13 -5.27 6.15
CA GLN A 60 3.85 -5.75 4.97
C GLN A 60 3.58 -7.22 4.62
N SER A 61 3.44 -8.09 5.62
CA SER A 61 3.34 -9.54 5.40
C SER A 61 1.90 -10.03 5.18
N ARG A 62 0.89 -9.27 5.62
CA ARG A 62 -0.52 -9.66 5.52
C ARG A 62 -1.38 -8.61 4.84
N PHE A 63 -1.47 -7.42 5.42
CA PHE A 63 -2.41 -6.40 4.92
C PHE A 63 -2.10 -5.97 3.49
N ILE A 64 -0.85 -5.64 3.18
CA ILE A 64 -0.46 -5.19 1.84
C ILE A 64 -0.74 -6.28 0.78
N PRO A 65 -0.27 -7.54 0.95
CA PRO A 65 -0.59 -8.61 0.00
C PRO A 65 -2.08 -8.85 -0.21
N GLU A 66 -2.88 -8.83 0.86
CA GLU A 66 -4.30 -9.18 0.80
C GLU A 66 -5.18 -8.01 0.33
N MET A 67 -4.86 -6.78 0.75
CA MET A 67 -5.74 -5.62 0.60
C MET A 67 -5.22 -4.54 -0.37
N ILE A 68 -3.91 -4.48 -0.62
CA ILE A 68 -3.30 -3.41 -1.44
C ILE A 68 -2.84 -3.94 -2.80
N VAL A 69 -2.16 -5.08 -2.84
CA VAL A 69 -1.63 -5.69 -4.08
C VAL A 69 -2.68 -5.84 -5.18
N PRO A 70 -3.96 -6.21 -4.90
CA PRO A 70 -4.98 -6.28 -5.95
C PRO A 70 -5.14 -4.99 -6.76
N TYR A 71 -4.86 -3.82 -6.17
CA TYR A 71 -5.13 -2.50 -6.76
C TYR A 71 -3.90 -1.78 -7.33
N VAL A 72 -2.74 -2.44 -7.30
CA VAL A 72 -1.50 -1.94 -7.90
C VAL A 72 -0.92 -2.98 -8.86
N THR A 73 -0.09 -2.55 -9.81
CA THR A 73 0.66 -3.43 -10.71
C THR A 73 1.89 -4.00 -10.04
N GLU A 74 2.58 -3.19 -9.25
CA GLU A 74 3.82 -3.57 -8.56
C GLU A 74 3.95 -2.79 -7.26
N ILE A 75 4.48 -3.45 -6.23
CA ILE A 75 4.87 -2.81 -4.98
C ILE A 75 6.31 -3.18 -4.62
N HIS A 76 7.06 -2.18 -4.17
CA HIS A 76 8.36 -2.30 -3.55
C HIS A 76 8.24 -1.84 -2.09
N MET A 77 8.65 -2.68 -1.14
CA MET A 77 8.60 -2.40 0.29
C MET A 77 9.82 -3.00 0.99
N PRO A 78 10.14 -2.61 2.24
CA PRO A 78 11.32 -3.10 2.93
C PRO A 78 11.41 -4.63 3.02
N LEU A 79 10.27 -5.31 3.21
CA LEU A 79 10.21 -6.77 3.32
C LEU A 79 10.33 -7.49 1.95
N GLY A 80 10.19 -6.78 0.83
CA GLY A 80 10.33 -7.37 -0.50
C GLY A 80 9.51 -6.66 -1.59
N ASN A 81 9.46 -7.27 -2.76
CA ASN A 81 8.72 -6.74 -3.92
C ASN A 81 7.65 -7.74 -4.35
N ILE A 82 6.46 -7.23 -4.71
CA ILE A 82 5.35 -8.05 -5.21
C ILE A 82 4.89 -7.48 -6.54
N LYS A 83 4.83 -8.33 -7.56
CA LYS A 83 4.27 -7.99 -8.86
C LYS A 83 2.89 -8.63 -9.01
N ASN A 84 1.88 -7.80 -9.23
CA ASN A 84 0.53 -8.25 -9.54
C ASN A 84 0.41 -8.48 -11.05
N LYS A 85 -0.19 -9.61 -11.44
CA LYS A 85 -0.46 -9.92 -12.85
C LYS A 85 -1.61 -9.09 -13.41
N HIS A 86 -2.58 -8.72 -12.56
CA HIS A 86 -3.78 -8.00 -12.97
C HIS A 86 -4.21 -6.99 -11.91
N GLN A 87 -3.92 -5.72 -12.17
CA GLN A 87 -4.40 -4.61 -11.34
C GLN A 87 -5.92 -4.46 -11.50
N ASP A 88 -6.65 -4.52 -10.39
CA ASP A 88 -8.05 -4.10 -10.32
C ASP A 88 -8.14 -2.57 -10.21
N ASN A 89 -9.08 -2.00 -10.96
CA ASN A 89 -9.38 -0.58 -11.00
C ASN A 89 -10.67 -0.23 -10.25
N ASN A 90 -11.41 -1.23 -9.78
CA ASN A 90 -12.62 -1.09 -8.98
C ASN A 90 -12.27 -1.10 -7.49
N LEU A 91 -11.73 0.02 -7.01
CA LEU A 91 -11.47 0.19 -5.58
C LEU A 91 -12.79 0.35 -4.79
N PRO A 92 -12.87 -0.20 -3.57
CA PRO A 92 -13.99 0.07 -2.68
C PRO A 92 -14.07 1.55 -2.29
N GLU A 93 -15.24 1.99 -1.83
CA GLU A 93 -15.44 3.39 -1.43
C GLU A 93 -14.69 3.74 -0.15
N SER A 94 -14.53 2.78 0.76
CA SER A 94 -13.84 2.98 2.03
C SER A 94 -13.15 1.70 2.50
N LEU A 95 -12.13 1.89 3.33
CA LEU A 95 -11.52 0.82 4.11
C LEU A 95 -12.11 0.87 5.52
N THR A 96 -12.54 -0.29 6.04
CA THR A 96 -12.96 -0.43 7.44
C THR A 96 -12.11 -1.53 8.06
N ILE A 97 -11.39 -1.19 9.13
CA ILE A 97 -10.55 -2.13 9.88
C ILE A 97 -11.29 -2.44 11.18
N THR A 98 -11.57 -3.72 11.40
CA THR A 98 -12.23 -4.22 12.61
C THR A 98 -11.22 -5.02 13.42
N GLU A 99 -11.07 -4.68 14.71
CA GLU A 99 -10.35 -5.54 15.64
C GLU A 99 -11.18 -6.81 15.88
N VAL A 100 -10.50 -7.97 15.86
CA VAL A 100 -11.10 -9.29 16.12
C VAL A 100 -10.86 -9.67 17.57
#